data_AF-A0A0C9YIP7-F1
#
_entry.id   AF-A0A0C9YIP7-F1
#
_cell.length_a   1.000
_cell.length_b   1.000
_cell.length_c   1.000
_cell.angle_alpha   90.00
_cell.angle_beta   90.00
_cell.angle_gamma   90.00
#
_symmetry.space_group_name_H-M   'P 1'
#
loop_
_entity.id
_entity.type
_entity.pdbx_description
1 polymer ?
#
loop_
_entity_poly.entity_id
_entity_poly.type
_entity_poly.pdbx_seq_one_letter_code
_entity_poly.pdbx_strand_id
1 'polypeptide(L)'
;TFASSTITFHLASRPKMTNIVIDRAAELYGLPNFKLAITDYLARHHHNLTHTIGGRWQAMPDCQLPFHHIQIWSKLHIQSYSSYDSKMLLPSQGLHVSLSTANWPFGHYDSVIISRDGNKDWPHSGLHGHEVVQLRMIFKLILGLQSLLSSIYYAYVQRFIITSVDQHAGMHVLKRALRSTGERVGDIIPLYQICAPAHLIPRFGQKANSQLNSQSSDELSSSFWLNKYWTKELFHSCS
;
A
#
# COMPACT_ATOMS: atom_id res chain seq x y z
N THR A 1 0.33 1.48 18.69
CA THR A 1 -1.04 1.56 18.19
C THR A 1 -1.37 3.00 17.89
N PHE A 2 -2.06 3.28 16.80
CA PHE A 2 -2.70 4.57 16.50
C PHE A 2 -4.01 4.29 15.77
N ALA A 3 -4.90 5.27 15.64
CA ALA A 3 -6.18 5.09 14.97
C ALA A 3 -6.45 6.21 13.98
N SER A 4 -7.19 5.90 12.92
CA SER A 4 -7.97 6.86 12.14
C SER A 4 -9.41 6.92 12.69
N SER A 5 -10.31 7.64 12.02
CA SER A 5 -11.71 7.76 12.43
C SER A 5 -12.44 6.42 12.56
N THR A 6 -12.06 5.40 11.78
CA THR A 6 -12.79 4.12 11.69
C THR A 6 -11.91 2.87 11.85
N ILE A 7 -10.58 3.03 11.88
CA ILE A 7 -9.62 1.92 11.86
C ILE A 7 -8.54 2.13 12.91
N THR A 8 -8.25 1.06 13.66
CA THR A 8 -7.11 1.00 14.55
C THR A 8 -5.97 0.23 13.90
N PHE A 9 -4.77 0.81 13.99
CA PHE A 9 -3.53 0.29 13.44
C PHE A 9 -2.59 -0.13 14.56
N HIS A 10 -2.12 -1.38 14.49
CA HIS A 10 -1.20 -1.97 15.45
C HIS A 10 0.07 -2.41 14.74
N LEU A 11 1.19 -1.81 15.12
CA LEU A 11 2.53 -2.27 14.72
C LEU A 11 3.26 -2.81 15.95
N ALA A 12 4.22 -3.70 15.71
CA ALA A 12 5.14 -4.14 16.76
C ALA A 12 5.85 -2.93 17.38
N SER A 13 6.04 -2.96 18.71
CA SER A 13 6.69 -1.86 19.45
C SER A 13 8.12 -1.61 18.96
N ARG A 14 8.81 -2.65 18.51
CA ARG A 14 10.15 -2.57 17.92
C ARG A 14 10.08 -2.74 16.40
N PRO A 15 10.68 -1.83 15.62
CA PRO A 15 10.80 -2.04 14.18
C PRO A 15 11.72 -3.23 13.88
N LYS A 16 11.57 -3.81 12.68
CA LYS A 16 12.47 -4.85 12.17
C LYS A 16 13.87 -4.27 11.89
N MET A 17 13.93 -3.02 11.45
CA MET A 17 15.17 -2.27 11.26
C MET A 17 15.03 -0.90 11.91
N THR A 18 15.91 -0.55 12.85
CA THR A 18 15.77 0.62 13.73
C THR A 18 16.47 1.88 13.24
N ASN A 19 17.44 1.77 12.33
CA ASN A 19 18.23 2.91 11.86
C ASN A 19 18.89 2.59 10.51
N ILE A 20 18.08 2.49 9.45
CA ILE A 20 18.58 2.15 8.10
C ILE A 20 18.63 3.40 7.22
N VAL A 21 19.72 3.54 6.45
CA VAL A 21 19.88 4.61 5.47
C VAL A 21 18.86 4.43 4.33
N ILE A 22 18.23 5.53 3.90
CA ILE A 22 17.17 5.53 2.86
C ILE A 22 17.63 4.83 1.57
N ASP A 23 18.82 5.15 1.08
CA ASP A 23 19.36 4.55 -0.15
C ASP A 23 19.57 3.03 0.02
N ARG A 24 20.05 2.60 1.20
CA ARG A 24 20.18 1.18 1.52
C ARG A 24 18.82 0.47 1.62
N ALA A 25 17.82 1.14 2.18
CA ALA A 25 16.46 0.61 2.22
C ALA A 25 15.85 0.48 0.82
N ALA A 26 16.09 1.47 -0.05
CA ALA A 26 15.68 1.45 -1.45
C ALA A 26 16.26 0.24 -2.19
N GLU A 27 17.57 0.00 -2.04
CA GLU A 27 18.25 -1.18 -2.61
C GLU A 27 17.65 -2.49 -2.10
N LEU A 28 17.54 -2.67 -0.78
CA LEU A 28 17.06 -3.91 -0.18
C LEU A 28 15.65 -4.27 -0.63
N TYR A 29 14.77 -3.28 -0.78
CA TYR A 29 13.38 -3.48 -1.17
C TYR A 29 13.15 -3.41 -2.70
N GLY A 30 14.19 -3.14 -3.49
CA GLY A 30 14.10 -2.97 -4.94
C GLY A 30 13.22 -1.77 -5.34
N LEU A 31 13.36 -0.64 -4.64
CA LEU A 31 12.54 0.56 -4.81
C LEU A 31 13.42 1.76 -5.25
N PRO A 32 13.88 1.81 -6.51
CA PRO A 32 14.86 2.82 -6.96
C PRO A 32 14.37 4.26 -6.83
N ASN A 33 13.06 4.48 -6.88
CA ASN A 33 12.42 5.79 -6.74
C ASN A 33 12.01 6.14 -5.30
N PHE A 34 12.41 5.35 -4.30
CA PHE A 34 11.96 5.54 -2.91
C PHE A 34 12.32 6.92 -2.35
N LYS A 35 13.58 7.34 -2.52
CA LYS A 35 14.05 8.65 -2.06
C LYS A 35 13.28 9.80 -2.70
N LEU A 36 13.08 9.73 -4.02
CA LEU A 36 12.29 10.71 -4.77
C LEU A 36 10.86 10.77 -4.24
N ALA A 37 10.25 9.61 -3.96
CA ALA A 37 8.89 9.55 -3.44
C ALA A 37 8.73 10.20 -2.06
N ILE A 38 9.74 10.06 -1.19
CA ILE A 38 9.76 10.78 0.09
C ILE A 38 9.83 12.29 -0.15
N THR A 39 10.76 12.76 -0.98
CA THR A 39 10.91 14.20 -1.28
C THR A 39 9.62 14.80 -1.81
N ASP A 40 9.01 14.13 -2.79
CA ASP A 40 7.76 14.53 -3.41
C ASP A 40 6.60 14.57 -2.41
N TYR A 41 6.51 13.57 -1.54
CA TYR A 41 5.52 13.54 -0.46
C TYR A 41 5.69 14.73 0.49
N LEU A 42 6.92 15.01 0.92
CA LEU A 42 7.22 16.11 1.84
C LEU A 42 6.90 17.47 1.22
N ALA A 43 7.22 17.67 -0.06
CA ALA A 43 6.86 18.89 -0.79
C ALA A 43 5.34 19.07 -0.86
N ARG A 44 4.59 18.01 -1.22
CA ARG A 44 3.12 18.06 -1.26
C ARG A 44 2.51 18.34 0.11
N HIS A 45 3.03 17.70 1.16
CA HIS A 45 2.59 17.92 2.53
C HIS A 45 2.80 19.37 2.97
N HIS A 46 3.93 19.99 2.60
CA HIS A 46 4.19 21.40 2.90
C HIS A 46 3.19 22.34 2.21
N HIS A 47 2.72 21.98 1.02
CA HIS A 47 1.76 22.77 0.23
C HIS A 47 0.29 22.39 0.46
N ASN A 48 -0.02 21.51 1.43
CA ASN A 48 -1.38 20.99 1.69
C ASN A 48 -2.07 20.41 0.44
N LEU A 49 -1.30 19.82 -0.48
CA LEU A 49 -1.84 19.24 -1.72
C LEU A 49 -2.40 17.84 -1.46
N THR A 50 -3.49 17.50 -2.17
CA THR A 50 -4.10 16.17 -2.10
C THR A 50 -3.15 15.08 -2.61
N HIS A 51 -3.08 13.98 -1.87
CA HIS A 51 -2.17 12.88 -2.18
C HIS A 51 -2.72 12.03 -3.34
N THR A 52 -2.16 12.19 -4.55
CA THR A 52 -2.53 11.38 -5.72
C THR A 52 -1.37 10.49 -6.15
N ILE A 53 -1.57 9.17 -6.05
CA ILE A 53 -0.53 8.20 -6.39
C ILE A 53 -0.32 8.14 -7.90
N GLY A 54 0.92 8.35 -8.32
CA GLY A 54 1.34 8.22 -9.72
C GLY A 54 1.35 9.51 -10.51
N GLY A 55 1.36 10.67 -9.85
CA GLY A 55 1.73 11.94 -10.47
C GLY A 55 3.15 11.92 -11.07
N ARG A 56 3.47 12.92 -11.89
CA ARG A 56 4.85 13.16 -12.36
C ARG A 56 5.70 13.51 -11.14
N TRP A 57 6.84 12.84 -10.98
CA TRP A 57 7.83 13.21 -9.95
C TRP A 57 8.27 14.65 -10.20
N GLN A 58 8.13 15.51 -9.20
CA GLN A 58 8.54 16.91 -9.28
C GLN A 58 9.93 17.12 -8.67
N ALA A 59 10.36 16.23 -7.77
CA ALA A 59 11.67 16.23 -7.16
C ALA A 59 12.77 15.98 -8.20
N MET A 60 13.83 16.79 -8.12
CA MET A 60 15.06 16.58 -8.87
C MET A 60 15.81 15.33 -8.35
N PRO A 61 16.50 14.58 -9.23
CA PRO A 61 17.30 13.41 -8.85
C PRO A 61 18.28 13.65 -7.68
N ASP A 62 18.86 14.85 -7.62
CA ASP A 62 19.87 15.23 -6.62
C ASP A 62 19.28 15.88 -5.36
N CYS A 63 17.97 15.75 -5.14
CA CYS A 63 17.34 16.39 -3.99
C CYS A 63 17.86 15.80 -2.67
N GLN A 64 18.36 16.67 -1.80
CA GLN A 64 18.84 16.32 -0.47
C GLN A 64 17.67 16.30 0.51
N LEU A 65 17.49 15.18 1.20
CA LEU A 65 16.55 15.09 2.30
C LEU A 65 17.21 15.66 3.57
N PRO A 66 16.46 16.33 4.46
CA PRO A 66 16.99 16.83 5.72
C PRO A 66 17.30 15.72 6.75
N PHE A 67 17.18 14.46 6.35
CA PHE A 67 17.44 13.26 7.13
C PHE A 67 17.85 12.12 6.20
N HIS A 68 18.55 11.14 6.76
CA HIS A 68 19.09 10.01 5.99
C HIS A 68 18.58 8.65 6.44
N HIS A 69 17.95 8.57 7.60
CA HIS A 69 17.61 7.30 8.23
C HIS A 69 16.11 7.15 8.49
N ILE A 70 15.66 5.90 8.43
CA ILE A 70 14.29 5.50 8.71
C ILE A 70 14.25 4.24 9.59
N GLN A 71 13.08 3.99 10.17
CA GLN A 71 12.73 2.74 10.83
C GLN A 71 11.80 1.94 9.94
N ILE A 72 11.92 0.61 9.89
CA ILE A 72 11.12 -0.26 9.01
C ILE A 72 10.42 -1.36 9.79
N TRP A 73 9.14 -1.59 9.49
CA TRP A 73 8.31 -2.68 10.02
C TRP A 73 7.98 -3.69 8.92
N SER A 74 7.71 -4.93 9.33
CA SER A 74 7.36 -6.02 8.41
C SER A 74 5.93 -6.54 8.54
N LYS A 75 5.23 -6.08 9.58
CA LYS A 75 3.86 -6.46 9.90
C LYS A 75 3.07 -5.25 10.37
N LEU A 76 1.82 -5.20 9.96
CA LEU A 76 0.83 -4.25 10.40
C LEU A 76 -0.46 -5.01 10.67
N HIS A 77 -1.04 -4.85 11.84
CA HIS A 77 -2.39 -5.33 12.11
C HIS A 77 -3.36 -4.17 11.97
N ILE A 78 -4.46 -4.41 11.29
CA ILE A 78 -5.55 -3.45 11.22
C ILE A 78 -6.81 -4.06 11.82
N GLN A 79 -7.63 -3.21 12.44
CA GLN A 79 -8.88 -3.61 13.03
C GLN A 79 -9.89 -2.48 12.85
N SER A 80 -11.07 -2.82 12.36
CA SER A 80 -12.13 -1.85 12.07
C SER A 80 -13.47 -2.31 12.65
N TYR A 81 -14.42 -1.40 12.72
CA TYR A 81 -15.82 -1.74 12.97
C TYR A 81 -16.49 -2.17 11.67
N SER A 82 -17.55 -2.98 11.80
CA SER A 82 -18.43 -3.33 10.69
C SER A 82 -19.13 -2.08 10.18
N SER A 83 -19.24 -1.95 8.86
CA SER A 83 -20.00 -0.87 8.23
C SER A 83 -21.51 -1.04 8.35
N TYR A 84 -21.99 -2.24 8.72
CA TYR A 84 -23.42 -2.52 8.93
C TYR A 84 -23.85 -2.35 10.37
N ASP A 85 -22.92 -2.58 11.30
CA ASP A 85 -23.15 -2.48 12.73
C ASP A 85 -21.94 -1.82 13.39
N SER A 86 -22.07 -0.53 13.70
CA SER A 86 -21.01 0.26 14.33
C SER A 86 -20.60 -0.23 15.72
N LYS A 87 -21.38 -1.14 16.34
CA LYS A 87 -21.03 -1.79 17.60
C LYS A 87 -20.25 -3.08 17.41
N MET A 88 -20.26 -3.65 16.20
CA MET A 88 -19.59 -4.89 15.89
C MET A 88 -18.14 -4.62 15.48
N LEU A 89 -17.20 -5.02 16.33
CA LEU A 89 -15.77 -5.00 16.03
C LEU A 89 -15.40 -6.20 15.15
N LEU A 90 -14.74 -5.96 14.03
CA LEU A 90 -14.28 -7.03 13.16
C LEU A 90 -12.99 -7.67 13.70
N PRO A 91 -12.70 -8.92 13.33
CA PRO A 91 -11.42 -9.56 13.65
C PRO A 91 -10.25 -8.73 13.15
N SER A 92 -9.18 -8.65 13.95
CA SER A 92 -7.93 -8.02 13.51
C SER A 92 -7.32 -8.80 12.34
N GLN A 93 -6.96 -8.09 11.28
CA GLN A 93 -6.31 -8.66 10.10
C GLN A 93 -4.84 -8.25 10.06
N GLY A 94 -3.96 -9.25 9.96
CA GLY A 94 -2.52 -9.04 9.82
C GLY A 94 -2.14 -8.83 8.35
N LEU A 95 -1.38 -7.78 8.10
CA LEU A 95 -0.78 -7.42 6.82
C LEU A 95 0.74 -7.59 6.89
N HIS A 96 1.31 -8.14 5.83
CA HIS A 96 2.71 -8.51 5.69
C HIS A 96 3.40 -7.67 4.63
N VAL A 97 4.60 -7.22 4.97
CA VAL A 97 5.50 -6.46 4.10
C VAL A 97 6.92 -6.94 4.38
N SER A 98 7.30 -8.08 3.81
CA SER A 98 8.61 -8.67 4.02
C SER A 98 9.41 -8.81 2.74
N LEU A 99 10.71 -8.53 2.88
CA LEU A 99 11.75 -8.82 1.89
C LEU A 99 11.76 -10.29 1.47
N SER A 100 12.49 -10.54 0.38
CA SER A 100 12.78 -11.89 -0.08
C SER A 100 13.42 -12.73 1.02
N THR A 101 12.92 -13.95 1.21
CA THR A 101 13.48 -14.97 2.10
C THR A 101 13.59 -16.28 1.33
N ALA A 102 14.23 -17.30 1.91
CA ALA A 102 14.32 -18.63 1.29
C ALA A 102 12.94 -19.20 0.90
N ASN A 103 11.91 -18.93 1.71
CA ASN A 103 10.53 -19.38 1.47
C ASN A 103 9.68 -18.40 0.66
N TRP A 104 10.19 -17.20 0.38
CA TRP A 104 9.48 -16.14 -0.34
C TRP A 104 10.47 -15.40 -1.21
N PRO A 105 10.90 -15.96 -2.35
CA PRO A 105 11.99 -15.41 -3.16
C PRO A 105 11.70 -13.99 -3.68
N PHE A 106 10.42 -13.63 -3.82
CA PHE A 106 10.01 -12.29 -4.25
C PHE A 106 9.51 -11.39 -3.11
N GLY A 107 9.63 -11.85 -1.87
CA GLY A 107 9.02 -11.21 -0.70
C GLY A 107 7.54 -11.56 -0.54
N HIS A 108 6.92 -11.00 0.50
CA HIS A 108 5.49 -11.19 0.81
C HIS A 108 4.89 -9.82 1.10
N TYR A 109 3.94 -9.41 0.26
CA TYR A 109 3.48 -8.03 0.15
C TYR A 109 1.97 -7.99 -0.05
N ASP A 110 1.26 -7.73 1.05
CA ASP A 110 -0.19 -7.66 1.03
C ASP A 110 -0.71 -6.40 0.31
N SER A 111 -1.92 -6.50 -0.20
CA SER A 111 -2.61 -5.40 -0.87
C SER A 111 -3.67 -4.78 0.05
N VAL A 112 -3.92 -3.50 -0.15
CA VAL A 112 -4.86 -2.70 0.62
C VAL A 112 -5.66 -1.77 -0.28
N ILE A 113 -6.84 -1.37 0.19
CA ILE A 113 -7.62 -0.27 -0.35
C ILE A 113 -7.27 0.98 0.45
N ILE A 114 -7.02 2.08 -0.25
CA ILE A 114 -6.69 3.38 0.34
C ILE A 114 -7.66 4.46 -0.13
N SER A 115 -7.86 5.48 0.69
CA SER A 115 -8.56 6.70 0.29
C SER A 115 -7.61 7.62 -0.48
N ARG A 116 -8.00 8.00 -1.70
CA ARG A 116 -7.35 9.06 -2.50
C ARG A 116 -8.03 10.40 -2.26
N ASP A 117 -9.36 10.39 -2.21
CA ASP A 117 -10.19 11.57 -2.04
C ASP A 117 -10.76 11.59 -0.62
N GLY A 118 -10.30 12.54 0.19
CA GLY A 118 -10.79 12.71 1.56
C GLY A 118 -12.26 13.09 1.66
N ASN A 119 -12.91 13.44 0.55
CA ASN A 119 -14.35 13.70 0.47
C ASN A 119 -15.17 12.44 0.15
N LYS A 120 -14.52 11.28 -0.03
CA LYS A 120 -15.18 10.01 -0.34
C LYS A 120 -15.07 9.09 0.85
N ASP A 121 -16.23 8.80 1.43
CA ASP A 121 -16.31 7.96 2.61
C ASP A 121 -16.22 6.48 2.22
N TRP A 122 -15.24 5.79 2.80
CA TRP A 122 -15.23 4.34 2.84
C TRP A 122 -16.17 3.83 3.95
N PRO A 123 -17.00 2.78 3.72
CA PRO A 123 -17.16 2.02 2.48
C PRO A 123 -18.26 2.53 1.54
N HIS A 124 -19.04 3.55 1.91
CA HIS A 124 -20.25 3.97 1.21
C HIS A 124 -20.01 4.44 -0.24
N SER A 125 -18.85 5.04 -0.51
CA SER A 125 -18.47 5.46 -1.87
C SER A 125 -17.94 4.31 -2.74
N GLY A 126 -17.85 3.11 -2.17
CA GLY A 126 -17.21 1.95 -2.79
C GLY A 126 -15.80 2.28 -3.31
N LEU A 127 -15.46 1.82 -4.52
CA LEU A 127 -14.16 2.12 -5.14
C LEU A 127 -14.06 3.55 -5.70
N HIS A 128 -15.14 4.34 -5.69
CA HIS A 128 -15.07 5.73 -6.14
C HIS A 128 -14.31 6.59 -5.12
N GLY A 129 -13.21 7.21 -5.55
CA GLY A 129 -12.31 7.96 -4.66
C GLY A 129 -11.30 7.11 -3.88
N HIS A 130 -11.25 5.81 -4.17
CA HIS A 130 -10.36 4.87 -3.53
C HIS A 130 -9.44 4.19 -4.56
N GLU A 131 -8.33 3.66 -4.09
CA GLU A 131 -7.39 2.91 -4.91
C GLU A 131 -7.02 1.58 -4.27
N VAL A 132 -6.70 0.60 -5.11
CA VAL A 132 -6.06 -0.64 -4.67
C VAL A 132 -4.57 -0.52 -4.89
N VAL A 133 -3.80 -0.80 -3.84
CA VAL A 133 -2.33 -0.72 -3.87
C VAL A 133 -1.71 -1.93 -3.17
N GLN A 134 -0.50 -2.30 -3.57
CA GLN A 134 0.35 -3.29 -2.90
C GLN A 134 1.29 -2.57 -1.94
N LEU A 135 1.35 -2.99 -0.68
CA LEU A 135 2.31 -2.46 0.28
C LEU A 135 3.72 -2.99 -0.05
N ARG A 136 4.74 -2.13 -0.10
CA ARG A 136 6.14 -2.56 -0.35
C ARG A 136 7.07 -2.28 0.81
N MET A 137 6.82 -1.24 1.58
CA MET A 137 7.60 -0.94 2.77
C MET A 137 6.70 -0.23 3.77
N ILE A 138 6.79 -0.57 5.06
CA ILE A 138 6.18 0.19 6.14
C ILE A 138 7.30 0.82 6.93
N PHE A 139 7.29 2.14 7.08
CA PHE A 139 8.40 2.84 7.66
C PHE A 139 7.98 4.08 8.45
N LYS A 140 8.95 4.62 9.19
CA LYS A 140 8.82 5.84 9.95
C LYS A 140 10.07 6.68 9.77
N LEU A 141 9.89 7.98 9.59
CA LEU A 141 10.99 8.92 9.43
C LEU A 141 11.69 9.17 10.78
N ILE A 142 13.03 9.16 10.79
CA ILE A 142 13.81 9.57 11.96
C ILE A 142 14.13 11.06 11.78
N LEU A 143 13.29 11.91 12.35
CA LEU A 143 13.45 13.38 12.38
C LEU A 143 13.68 13.84 13.82
N GLY A 144 14.16 15.08 13.99
CA GLY A 144 14.27 15.69 15.32
C GLY A 144 12.93 15.74 16.07
N LEU A 145 12.98 15.72 17.41
CA LEU A 145 11.82 15.56 18.31
C LEU A 145 10.65 16.54 18.07
N GLN A 146 10.89 17.68 17.40
CA GLN A 146 9.87 18.70 17.18
C GLN A 146 9.06 18.50 15.88
N SER A 147 9.42 17.54 15.03
CA SER A 147 8.72 17.34 13.76
C SER A 147 7.47 16.49 13.91
N LEU A 148 6.29 17.04 13.60
CA LEU A 148 5.02 16.29 13.55
C LEU A 148 5.08 15.08 12.60
N LEU A 149 5.88 15.16 11.53
CA LEU A 149 6.09 14.09 10.57
C LEU A 149 6.76 12.87 11.21
N SER A 150 7.49 13.04 12.32
CA SER A 150 8.08 11.93 13.08
C SER A 150 7.06 11.17 13.93
N SER A 151 5.81 11.61 14.03
CA SER A 151 4.75 10.87 14.71
C SER A 151 3.99 9.91 13.77
N ILE A 152 4.12 10.13 12.47
CA ILE A 152 3.35 9.43 11.43
C ILE A 152 4.10 8.17 10.97
N TYR A 153 3.34 7.10 10.76
CA TYR A 153 3.81 5.92 10.05
C TYR A 153 3.42 6.02 8.58
N TYR A 154 4.34 5.62 7.71
CA TYR A 154 4.19 5.69 6.27
C TYR A 154 4.28 4.29 5.65
N ALA A 155 3.76 4.17 4.44
CA ALA A 155 4.03 3.06 3.55
C ALA A 155 4.48 3.54 2.19
N TYR A 156 5.47 2.88 1.61
CA TYR A 156 5.65 2.92 0.16
C TYR A 156 4.72 1.88 -0.44
N VAL A 157 3.95 2.26 -1.45
CA VAL A 157 2.97 1.40 -2.11
C VAL A 157 3.14 1.40 -3.62
N GLN A 158 2.71 0.32 -4.28
CA GLN A 158 2.65 0.21 -5.74
C GLN A 158 1.19 0.12 -6.19
N ARG A 159 0.82 0.92 -7.18
CA ARG A 159 -0.58 1.12 -7.58
C ARG A 159 -1.08 0.03 -8.53
N PHE A 160 -2.35 -0.32 -8.38
CA PHE A 160 -3.13 -1.03 -9.40
C PHE A 160 -4.12 -0.10 -10.11
N ILE A 161 -4.44 -0.43 -11.36
CA ILE A 161 -5.42 0.26 -12.20
C ILE A 161 -6.60 -0.70 -12.41
N ILE A 162 -7.80 -0.27 -12.05
CA ILE A 162 -9.04 -0.98 -12.42
C ILE A 162 -9.27 -0.79 -13.91
N THR A 163 -9.31 -1.88 -14.67
CA THR A 163 -9.47 -1.84 -16.13
C THR A 163 -10.87 -2.18 -16.61
N SER A 164 -11.56 -3.06 -15.88
CA SER A 164 -12.88 -3.55 -16.26
C SER A 164 -13.51 -4.30 -15.07
N VAL A 165 -14.77 -4.68 -15.21
CA VAL A 165 -15.42 -5.66 -14.33
C VAL A 165 -15.62 -6.95 -15.13
N ASP A 166 -15.25 -8.09 -14.54
CA ASP A 166 -15.57 -9.39 -15.12
C ASP A 166 -17.07 -9.66 -14.97
N GLN A 167 -17.78 -9.84 -16.09
CA GLN A 167 -19.25 -9.96 -16.08
C GLN A 167 -19.75 -11.27 -15.45
N HIS A 168 -18.94 -12.32 -15.45
CA HIS A 168 -19.35 -13.63 -14.92
C HIS A 168 -19.10 -13.68 -13.41
N ALA A 169 -17.92 -13.24 -12.98
CA ALA A 169 -17.53 -13.25 -11.58
C ALA A 169 -17.97 -12.00 -10.82
N GLY A 170 -18.37 -10.93 -11.51
CA GLY A 170 -18.70 -9.63 -10.90
C GLY A 170 -17.52 -8.98 -10.17
N MET A 171 -16.28 -9.39 -10.47
CA MET A 171 -15.06 -8.91 -9.81
C MET A 171 -14.34 -7.86 -10.65
N HIS A 172 -13.79 -6.83 -10.01
CA HIS A 172 -12.96 -5.81 -10.68
C HIS A 172 -11.66 -6.43 -11.16
N VAL A 173 -11.33 -6.22 -12.43
CA VAL A 173 -10.05 -6.61 -13.02
C VAL A 173 -9.06 -5.47 -12.81
N LEU A 174 -7.94 -5.80 -12.17
CA LEU A 174 -6.84 -4.90 -11.87
C LEU A 174 -5.63 -5.23 -12.74
N LYS A 175 -4.88 -4.21 -13.15
CA LYS A 175 -3.53 -4.35 -13.71
C LYS A 175 -2.54 -3.54 -12.89
N ARG A 176 -1.29 -3.97 -12.86
CA ARG A 176 -0.22 -3.16 -12.25
C ARG A 176 -0.09 -1.84 -13.02
N ALA A 177 -0.04 -0.72 -12.30
CA ALA A 177 0.27 0.56 -12.90
C ALA A 177 1.74 0.58 -13.30
N LEU A 178 2.02 0.79 -14.58
CA LEU A 178 3.37 0.86 -15.13
C LEU A 178 3.65 2.26 -15.69
N ARG A 179 4.89 2.72 -15.55
CA ARG A 179 5.42 3.89 -16.25
C ARG A 179 5.64 3.56 -17.71
N SER A 180 5.88 4.59 -18.53
CA SER A 180 6.35 4.40 -19.92
C SER A 180 7.66 3.60 -20.00
N THR A 181 8.47 3.63 -18.94
CA THR A 181 9.71 2.84 -18.80
C THR A 181 9.47 1.37 -18.45
N GLY A 182 8.23 0.96 -18.17
CA GLY A 182 7.87 -0.39 -17.71
C GLY A 182 8.01 -0.59 -16.19
N GLU A 183 8.53 0.38 -15.46
CA GLU A 183 8.64 0.32 -14.00
C GLU A 183 7.28 0.46 -13.32
N ARG A 184 7.10 -0.19 -12.17
CA ARG A 184 5.87 -0.07 -11.39
C ARG A 184 5.70 1.35 -10.83
N VAL A 185 4.50 1.90 -10.93
CA VAL A 185 4.15 3.18 -10.35
C VAL A 185 3.93 2.99 -8.86
N GLY A 186 4.79 3.57 -8.04
CA GLY A 186 4.64 3.62 -6.58
C GLY A 186 4.83 5.01 -6.01
N ASP A 187 4.39 5.21 -4.77
CA ASP A 187 4.42 6.48 -4.03
C ASP A 187 4.33 6.24 -2.51
N ILE A 188 4.50 7.30 -1.72
CA ILE A 188 4.42 7.26 -0.24
C ILE A 188 3.02 7.63 0.21
N ILE A 189 2.40 6.81 1.07
CA ILE A 189 1.18 7.20 1.78
C ILE A 189 1.42 7.18 3.29
N PRO A 190 0.73 8.03 4.07
CA PRO A 190 0.59 7.79 5.49
C PRO A 190 -0.36 6.61 5.74
N LEU A 191 -0.09 5.80 6.76
CA LEU A 191 -0.87 4.58 7.02
C LEU A 191 -2.35 4.86 7.32
N TYR A 192 -2.71 6.05 7.81
CA TYR A 192 -4.10 6.41 8.07
C TYR A 192 -4.96 6.53 6.80
N GLN A 193 -4.36 6.54 5.60
CA GLN A 193 -5.10 6.47 4.33
C GLN A 193 -5.60 5.05 4.01
N ILE A 194 -5.11 4.01 4.70
CA ILE A 194 -5.59 2.64 4.50
C ILE A 194 -7.02 2.52 5.02
N CYS A 195 -7.91 2.01 4.17
CA CYS A 195 -9.34 1.83 4.45
C CYS A 195 -9.70 0.36 4.73
N ALA A 196 -9.08 -0.57 4.01
CA ALA A 196 -9.36 -2.00 4.16
C ALA A 196 -8.22 -2.85 3.57
N PRO A 197 -8.10 -4.13 3.96
CA PRO A 197 -7.27 -5.10 3.26
C PRO A 197 -7.91 -5.41 1.90
N ALA A 198 -7.08 -5.69 0.90
CA ALA A 198 -7.53 -6.11 -0.42
C ALA A 198 -6.99 -7.51 -0.71
N HIS A 199 -7.88 -8.46 -0.95
CA HIS A 199 -7.49 -9.79 -1.41
C HIS A 199 -7.48 -9.83 -2.93
N LEU A 200 -6.31 -10.06 -3.52
CA LEU A 200 -6.14 -10.15 -4.97
C LEU A 200 -5.99 -11.59 -5.40
N ILE A 201 -6.66 -11.97 -6.49
CA ILE A 201 -6.51 -13.28 -7.12
C ILE A 201 -5.79 -13.07 -8.44
N PRO A 202 -4.59 -13.64 -8.62
CA PRO A 202 -3.89 -13.61 -9.90
C PRO A 202 -4.75 -14.16 -11.03
N ARG A 203 -4.90 -13.38 -12.11
CA ARG A 203 -5.61 -13.82 -13.31
C ARG A 203 -4.60 -14.37 -14.30
N PHE A 204 -4.70 -15.67 -14.56
CA PHE A 204 -3.91 -16.35 -15.56
C PHE A 204 -4.55 -16.16 -16.94
N GLY A 205 -3.74 -15.77 -17.94
CA GLY A 205 -4.19 -15.72 -19.33
C GLY A 205 -4.36 -17.13 -19.91
N GLN A 206 -4.50 -17.24 -21.23
CA GLN A 206 -4.61 -18.54 -21.91
C GLN A 206 -3.44 -19.49 -21.62
N LYS A 207 -2.25 -18.93 -21.35
CA LYS A 207 -1.07 -19.68 -20.94
C LYS A 207 -0.59 -19.17 -19.58
N ALA A 208 -0.69 -19.99 -18.56
CA ALA A 208 -0.09 -19.70 -17.26
C ALA A 208 1.44 -19.77 -17.39
N ASN A 209 2.14 -18.80 -16.78
CA ASN A 209 3.59 -18.90 -16.64
C ASN A 209 3.91 -20.09 -15.72
N SER A 210 4.74 -21.02 -16.20
CA SER A 210 5.10 -22.25 -15.47
C SER A 210 5.85 -21.99 -14.16
N GLN A 211 6.34 -20.77 -13.94
CA GLN A 211 6.99 -20.35 -12.70
C GLN A 211 6.00 -19.85 -11.63
N LEU A 212 4.70 -19.78 -11.95
CA LEU A 212 3.67 -19.31 -11.02
C LEU A 212 3.37 -20.36 -9.96
N ASN A 213 3.55 -19.97 -8.70
CA ASN A 213 3.15 -20.70 -7.51
C ASN A 213 2.65 -19.70 -6.46
N SER A 214 2.25 -20.16 -5.29
CA SER A 214 1.73 -19.29 -4.22
C SER A 214 2.71 -18.20 -3.75
N GLN A 215 4.01 -18.33 -4.04
CA GLN A 215 5.05 -17.39 -3.62
C GLN A 215 5.51 -16.44 -4.74
N SER A 216 5.15 -16.73 -5.99
CA SER A 216 5.55 -15.95 -7.16
C SER A 216 4.37 -15.33 -7.91
N SER A 217 3.15 -15.79 -7.63
CA SER A 217 1.96 -15.43 -8.40
C SER A 217 1.69 -13.94 -8.37
N ASP A 218 1.86 -13.31 -7.21
CA ASP A 218 1.61 -11.88 -7.09
C ASP A 218 2.64 -11.09 -7.89
N GLU A 219 3.90 -11.48 -7.83
CA GLU A 219 4.98 -10.70 -8.43
C GLU A 219 5.11 -10.90 -9.94
N LEU A 220 4.80 -12.10 -10.45
CA LEU A 220 4.90 -12.44 -11.87
C LEU A 220 3.60 -12.21 -12.66
N SER A 221 2.47 -12.02 -11.98
CA SER A 221 1.20 -11.75 -12.68
C SER A 221 1.04 -10.28 -13.04
N SER A 222 0.53 -10.03 -14.24
CA SER A 222 0.25 -8.69 -14.76
C SER A 222 -1.19 -8.22 -14.49
N SER A 223 -2.09 -9.16 -14.19
CA SER A 223 -3.52 -8.90 -13.98
C SER A 223 -4.08 -9.70 -12.81
N PHE A 224 -5.05 -9.10 -12.11
CA PHE A 224 -5.64 -9.64 -10.90
C PHE A 224 -7.16 -9.42 -10.90
N TRP A 225 -7.89 -10.25 -10.18
CA TRP A 225 -9.23 -9.93 -9.72
C TRP A 225 -9.18 -9.40 -8.30
N LEU A 226 -9.91 -8.31 -8.03
CA LEU A 226 -10.22 -7.92 -6.66
C LEU A 226 -11.31 -8.84 -6.13
N ASN A 227 -10.96 -9.69 -5.16
CA ASN A 227 -11.89 -10.64 -4.58
C ASN A 227 -12.86 -9.94 -3.62
N LYS A 228 -13.97 -9.43 -4.16
CA LYS A 228 -15.02 -8.83 -3.33
C LYS A 228 -15.70 -9.84 -2.39
N TYR A 229 -15.59 -11.14 -2.64
CA TYR A 229 -16.18 -12.19 -1.81
C TYR A 229 -15.31 -12.57 -0.59
N TRP A 230 -14.15 -11.93 -0.42
CA TRP A 230 -13.23 -12.22 0.67
C TRP A 230 -13.81 -11.91 2.05
N THR A 231 -14.53 -10.79 2.18
CA THR A 231 -15.30 -10.45 3.38
C THR A 231 -16.66 -9.92 3.02
N LYS A 232 -17.58 -9.91 3.99
CA LYS A 232 -18.91 -9.31 3.81
C LYS A 232 -18.80 -7.82 3.50
N GLU A 233 -17.90 -7.11 4.17
CA GLU A 233 -17.66 -5.68 3.97
C GLU A 233 -17.22 -5.40 2.54
N LEU A 234 -16.24 -6.15 2.03
CA LEU A 234 -15.79 -5.99 0.64
C LEU A 234 -16.89 -6.34 -0.37
N PHE A 235 -17.73 -7.34 -0.06
CA PHE A 235 -18.78 -7.77 -0.98
C PHE A 235 -19.72 -6.64 -1.32
N HIS A 236 -20.20 -5.88 -0.34
CA HIS A 236 -21.08 -4.75 -0.63
C HIS A 236 -20.33 -3.48 -1.05
N SER A 237 -19.12 -3.25 -0.52
CA SER A 237 -18.36 -2.03 -0.84
C SER A 237 -17.82 -2.03 -2.28
N CYS A 238 -17.60 -3.21 -2.85
CA CYS A 238 -17.04 -3.36 -4.20
C CYS A 238 -18.04 -3.92 -5.21
N SER A 239 -19.33 -4.00 -4.86
CA SER A 239 -20.39 -4.43 -5.78
C SER A 239 -20.84 -3.35 -6.74
#